data_AF-A0A536VVV4-F1
#
_entry.id   AF-A0A536VVV4-F1
#
_cell.length_a   1.000
_cell.length_b   1.000
_cell.length_c   1.000
_cell.angle_alpha   90.00
_cell.angle_beta   90.00
_cell.angle_gamma   90.00
#
_symmetry.space_group_name_H-M   'P 1'
#
loop_
_entity.id
_entity.type
_entity.pdbx_description
1 polymer ?
#
loop_
_entity_poly.entity_id
_entity_poly.type
_entity_poly.pdbx_seq_one_letter_code
_entity_poly.pdbx_strand_id
1 'polypeptide(L)'
;MSPLRRKRSNLLGLNRALAENGLNLGALLVFSAIIGFGGAFISLLMSKTIAKWSTGAQVISEPRSEGETWLLATVKKLADRAGVAVPEVAMYEGEPNAFATGAFKNSALVAVS
;
A
#
# COMPACT_ATOMS: atom_id res chain seq x y z
N MET A 1 16.25 -12.36 -51.62
CA MET A 1 16.66 -11.72 -50.35
C MET A 1 16.20 -10.26 -50.39
N SER A 2 15.05 -9.93 -49.79
CA SER A 2 14.54 -8.56 -49.71
C SER A 2 13.79 -8.35 -48.38
N PRO A 3 13.89 -7.15 -47.76
CA PRO A 3 13.90 -7.04 -46.30
C PRO A 3 12.50 -6.89 -45.69
N LEU A 4 12.33 -7.52 -44.53
CA LEU A 4 11.16 -7.43 -43.66
C LEU A 4 10.87 -5.98 -43.26
N ARG A 5 9.76 -5.45 -43.76
CA ARG A 5 9.19 -4.14 -43.41
C ARG A 5 8.63 -4.21 -41.99
N ARG A 6 9.44 -3.87 -40.98
CA ARG A 6 9.01 -3.73 -39.57
C ARG A 6 7.91 -2.66 -39.47
N LYS A 7 6.64 -3.07 -39.41
CA LYS A 7 5.58 -2.25 -38.82
C LYS A 7 5.87 -2.14 -37.33
N ARG A 8 6.42 -1.01 -36.89
CA ARG A 8 6.40 -0.66 -35.46
C ARG A 8 4.96 -0.31 -35.11
N SER A 9 4.31 -1.18 -34.35
CA SER A 9 2.96 -0.95 -33.84
C SER A 9 3.01 0.20 -32.84
N ASN A 10 2.59 1.40 -33.27
CA ASN A 10 2.35 2.55 -32.41
C ASN A 10 1.04 2.33 -31.65
N LEU A 11 1.10 1.52 -30.58
CA LEU A 11 -0.05 0.87 -29.94
C LEU A 11 -1.01 1.79 -29.16
N LEU A 12 -0.79 3.09 -29.08
CA LEU A 12 -1.65 3.99 -28.30
C LEU A 12 -2.13 5.22 -29.05
N GLY A 13 -1.90 5.36 -30.36
CA GLY A 13 -2.20 6.61 -31.07
C GLY A 13 -1.41 7.84 -30.58
N LEU A 14 -0.62 7.67 -29.51
CA LEU A 14 0.25 8.66 -28.89
C LEU A 14 1.16 9.28 -29.94
N ASN A 15 1.69 8.46 -30.86
CA ASN A 15 2.59 8.92 -31.93
C ASN A 15 1.93 9.86 -32.95
N ARG A 16 0.59 9.84 -33.09
CA ARG A 16 -0.14 10.77 -33.97
C ARG A 16 -0.48 12.07 -33.24
N ALA A 17 -0.88 11.98 -31.97
CA ALA A 17 -1.00 13.15 -31.09
C ALA A 17 0.36 13.87 -30.89
N LEU A 18 1.46 13.10 -30.83
CA LEU A 18 2.86 13.57 -30.78
C LEU A 18 3.30 14.38 -32.01
N ALA A 19 2.70 14.13 -33.18
CA ALA A 19 3.16 14.68 -34.45
C ALA A 19 2.43 15.96 -34.88
N GLU A 20 1.19 16.17 -34.43
CA GLU A 20 0.33 17.27 -34.91
C GLU A 20 0.26 18.47 -33.95
N ASN A 21 0.47 18.28 -32.65
CA ASN A 21 0.52 19.36 -31.66
C ASN A 21 1.67 19.10 -30.70
N GLY A 22 2.77 19.86 -30.80
CA GLY A 22 3.98 19.65 -30.00
C GLY A 22 3.67 19.41 -28.52
N LEU A 23 4.00 18.21 -28.03
CA LEU A 23 3.70 17.80 -26.66
C LEU A 23 4.49 18.65 -25.66
N ASN A 24 3.79 19.32 -24.75
CA ASN A 24 4.43 19.96 -23.61
C ASN A 24 4.84 18.87 -22.60
N LEU A 25 6.04 18.31 -22.81
CA LEU A 25 6.62 17.27 -21.96
C LEU A 25 6.72 17.71 -20.49
N GLY A 26 6.90 19.02 -20.23
CA GLY A 26 6.89 19.58 -18.88
C GLY A 26 5.53 19.45 -18.21
N ALA A 27 4.45 19.82 -18.92
CA ALA A 27 3.08 19.65 -18.43
C ALA A 27 2.73 18.17 -18.22
N LEU A 28 3.17 17.29 -19.11
CA LEU A 28 2.96 15.84 -18.97
C LEU A 28 3.71 15.27 -17.75
N LEU A 29 4.96 15.69 -17.53
CA LEU A 29 5.74 15.26 -16.37
C LEU A 29 5.06 15.68 -15.05
N VAL A 30 4.60 16.93 -14.96
CA VAL A 30 3.90 17.44 -13.77
C VAL A 30 2.59 16.68 -13.56
N PHE A 31 1.81 16.47 -14.62
CA PHE A 31 0.59 15.68 -14.55
C PHE A 31 0.86 14.25 -14.07
N SER A 32 1.84 13.57 -14.67
CA SER A 32 2.23 12.21 -14.27
C SER A 32 2.75 12.15 -12.84
N ALA A 33 3.49 13.16 -12.37
CA ALA A 33 3.95 13.24 -10.99
C ALA A 33 2.76 13.36 -10.03
N ILE A 34 1.81 14.27 -10.30
CA ILE A 34 0.64 14.48 -9.44
C ILE A 34 -0.23 13.22 -9.38
N ILE A 35 -0.53 12.61 -10.53
CA ILE A 35 -1.38 11.42 -10.58
C ILE A 35 -0.66 10.20 -9.99
N GLY A 36 0.62 10.01 -10.33
CA GLY A 36 1.41 8.88 -9.84
C GLY A 36 1.62 8.93 -8.33
N PHE A 37 2.15 10.04 -7.80
CA PHE A 37 2.35 10.19 -6.37
C PHE A 37 1.03 10.38 -5.62
N GLY A 38 0.07 11.12 -6.17
CA GLY A 38 -1.25 11.32 -5.57
C GLY A 38 -1.96 10.00 -5.32
N GLY A 39 -1.98 9.09 -6.31
CA GLY A 39 -2.53 7.75 -6.14
C GLY A 39 -1.80 6.93 -5.07
N ALA A 40 -0.47 6.98 -5.05
CA ALA A 40 0.34 6.26 -4.06
C ALA A 40 0.07 6.76 -2.62
N PHE A 41 -0.05 8.08 -2.42
CA PHE A 41 -0.37 8.64 -1.10
C PHE A 41 -1.78 8.25 -0.65
N ILE A 42 -2.77 8.31 -1.53
CA ILE A 42 -4.15 7.88 -1.22
C ILE A 42 -4.16 6.39 -0.84
N SER A 43 -3.45 5.54 -1.60
CA SER A 43 -3.34 4.12 -1.32
C SER A 43 -2.70 3.86 0.06
N LEU A 44 -1.61 4.56 0.38
CA LEU A 44 -0.96 4.46 1.68
C LEU A 44 -1.88 4.91 2.82
N LEU A 45 -2.58 6.02 2.66
CA LEU A 45 -3.52 6.53 3.68
C LEU A 45 -4.66 5.54 3.97
N MET A 46 -5.11 4.78 2.96
CA MET A 46 -6.17 3.78 3.11
C MET A 46 -5.66 2.39 3.54
N SER A 47 -4.35 2.16 3.55
CA SER A 47 -3.77 0.82 3.67
C SER A 47 -4.24 0.07 4.92
N LYS A 48 -4.37 0.75 6.05
CA LYS A 48 -4.83 0.17 7.32
C LYS A 48 -6.27 -0.32 7.23
N THR A 49 -7.16 0.47 6.64
CA THR A 49 -8.58 0.11 6.48
C THR A 49 -8.74 -1.03 5.49
N ILE A 50 -8.02 -0.96 4.36
CA ILE A 50 -8.01 -2.01 3.35
C ILE A 50 -7.53 -3.33 3.97
N ALA A 51 -6.44 -3.32 4.72
CA ALA A 51 -5.89 -4.51 5.34
C ALA A 51 -6.90 -5.21 6.28
N LYS A 52 -7.60 -4.45 7.13
CA LYS A 52 -8.64 -5.01 8.02
C LYS A 52 -9.78 -5.64 7.24
N TRP A 53 -10.25 -4.96 6.20
CA TRP A 53 -11.36 -5.47 5.39
C TRP A 53 -10.98 -6.66 4.53
N SER A 54 -9.79 -6.65 3.92
CA SER A 54 -9.36 -7.71 3.02
C SER A 54 -9.06 -9.02 3.73
N THR A 55 -8.57 -8.97 4.97
CA THR A 55 -8.28 -10.18 5.76
C THR A 55 -9.37 -10.52 6.76
N GLY A 56 -10.39 -9.66 6.95
CA GLY A 56 -11.37 -9.82 8.01
C GLY A 56 -10.77 -9.69 9.42
N ALA A 57 -9.67 -8.96 9.57
CA ALA A 57 -8.97 -8.84 10.85
C ALA A 57 -9.83 -8.16 11.91
N GLN A 58 -9.92 -8.81 13.07
CA GLN A 58 -10.64 -8.33 14.25
C GLN A 58 -9.64 -7.75 15.25
N VAL A 59 -9.80 -6.47 15.56
CA VAL A 59 -8.96 -5.79 16.54
C VAL A 59 -9.24 -6.33 17.93
N ILE A 60 -8.20 -6.67 18.68
CA ILE A 60 -8.30 -7.12 20.06
C ILE A 60 -8.53 -5.90 20.95
N SER A 61 -9.78 -5.67 21.37
CA SER A 61 -10.11 -4.65 22.36
C SER A 61 -9.88 -5.13 23.79
N GLU A 62 -10.21 -6.39 24.05
CA GLU A 62 -10.04 -7.07 25.34
C GLU A 62 -9.52 -8.48 25.07
N PRO A 63 -8.37 -8.89 25.64
CA PRO A 63 -7.81 -10.20 25.38
C PRO A 63 -8.66 -11.30 25.99
N ARG A 64 -8.95 -12.35 25.22
CA ARG A 64 -9.76 -13.51 25.61
C ARG A 64 -8.94 -14.77 25.85
N SER A 65 -7.63 -14.72 25.60
CA SER A 65 -6.70 -15.83 25.80
C SER A 65 -5.35 -15.37 26.33
N GLU A 66 -4.56 -16.30 26.86
CA GLU A 66 -3.17 -16.04 27.24
C GLU A 66 -2.32 -15.62 26.04
N GLY A 67 -2.58 -16.19 24.86
CA GLY A 67 -1.91 -15.85 23.61
C GLY A 67 -2.14 -14.40 23.19
N GLU A 68 -3.39 -13.93 23.23
CA GLU A 68 -3.74 -12.52 22.94
C GLU A 68 -3.13 -11.57 23.97
N THR A 69 -3.14 -11.95 25.25
CA THR A 69 -2.52 -11.16 26.32
C THR A 69 -1.01 -11.02 26.09
N TRP A 70 -0.35 -12.13 25.77
CA TRP A 70 1.08 -12.15 25.45
C TRP A 70 1.39 -11.31 24.20
N LEU A 71 0.55 -11.40 23.17
CA LEU A 71 0.71 -10.65 21.93
C LEU A 71 0.62 -9.14 22.19
N LEU A 72 -0.45 -8.69 22.87
CA LEU A 72 -0.63 -7.28 23.23
C LEU A 72 0.56 -6.75 24.06
N ALA A 73 1.00 -7.50 25.07
CA ALA A 73 2.13 -7.12 25.90
C ALA A 73 3.44 -7.03 25.10
N THR A 74 3.65 -7.96 24.17
CA THR A 74 4.83 -8.01 23.30
C THR A 74 4.85 -6.82 22.35
N VAL A 75 3.74 -6.56 21.64
CA VAL A 75 3.62 -5.43 20.73
C VAL A 75 3.80 -4.11 21.47
N LYS A 76 3.19 -3.95 22.65
CA LYS A 76 3.39 -2.77 23.50
C LYS A 76 4.86 -2.56 23.85
N LYS A 77 5.55 -3.59 24.33
CA LYS A 77 6.99 -3.53 24.67
C LYS A 77 7.85 -3.14 23.46
N LEU A 78 7.51 -3.63 22.27
CA LEU A 78 8.21 -3.26 21.03
C LEU A 78 7.93 -1.80 20.63
N ALA A 79 6.69 -1.34 20.74
CA ALA A 79 6.30 0.03 20.46
C ALA A 79 6.98 1.03 21.40
N ASP A 80 7.00 0.73 22.70
CA ASP A 80 7.67 1.54 23.74
C ASP A 80 9.17 1.69 23.44
N ARG A 81 9.84 0.60 23.06
CA ARG A 81 11.26 0.61 22.67
C ARG A 81 11.52 1.39 21.39
N ALA A 82 10.60 1.36 20.44
CA ALA A 82 10.70 2.09 19.19
C ALA A 82 10.29 3.57 19.33
N GLY A 83 9.74 3.99 20.47
CA GLY A 83 9.24 5.35 20.68
C GLY A 83 8.10 5.70 19.71
N VAL A 84 7.19 4.75 19.50
CA VAL A 84 5.97 4.90 18.69
C VAL A 84 4.74 4.61 19.55
N ALA A 85 3.58 5.15 19.15
CA ALA A 85 2.32 4.73 19.75
C ALA A 85 2.09 3.23 19.50
N VAL A 86 1.48 2.54 20.48
CA VAL A 86 1.12 1.13 20.33
C VAL A 86 0.17 0.99 19.12
N PRO A 87 0.52 0.18 18.11
CA PRO A 87 -0.36 -0.02 16.96
C PRO A 87 -1.62 -0.79 17.38
N GLU A 88 -2.67 -0.69 16.56
CA GLU A 88 -3.80 -1.62 16.65
C GLU A 88 -3.26 -3.05 16.49
N VAL A 89 -3.71 -3.98 17.34
CA VAL A 89 -3.35 -5.40 17.25
C VAL A 89 -4.60 -6.18 16.90
N ALA A 90 -4.52 -6.99 15.87
CA ALA A 90 -5.67 -7.74 15.37
C ALA A 90 -5.34 -9.22 15.10
N MET A 91 -6.36 -10.07 15.22
CA MET A 91 -6.32 -11.45 14.78
C MET A 91 -7.12 -11.60 13.48
N TYR A 92 -6.69 -12.46 12.58
CA TYR A 92 -7.51 -12.88 11.43
C TYR A 92 -7.41 -14.39 11.24
N GLU A 93 -8.33 -14.96 10.48
CA GLU A 93 -8.36 -16.40 10.23
C GLU A 93 -7.49 -16.75 9.02
N GLY A 94 -6.62 -17.76 9.16
CA GLY A 94 -5.78 -18.24 8.06
C GLY A 94 -4.59 -19.07 8.52
N GLU A 95 -3.71 -19.40 7.58
CA GLU A 95 -2.42 -20.05 7.85
C GLU A 95 -1.54 -19.16 8.74
N PRO A 96 -0.63 -19.72 9.55
CA PRO A 96 0.23 -18.94 10.44
C PRO A 96 1.03 -17.85 9.71
N ASN A 97 0.65 -16.59 9.92
CA ASN A 97 1.26 -15.45 9.22
C ASN A 97 1.06 -14.14 10.00
N ALA A 98 1.90 -13.15 9.72
CA ALA A 98 1.87 -11.84 10.36
C ALA A 98 2.18 -10.72 9.36
N PHE A 99 1.47 -9.59 9.47
CA PHE A 99 1.77 -8.39 8.68
C PHE A 99 1.54 -7.11 9.49
N ALA A 100 2.14 -6.02 9.02
CA ALA A 100 2.00 -4.70 9.62
C ALA A 100 1.85 -3.60 8.56
N THR A 101 1.00 -2.60 8.83
CA THR A 101 0.82 -1.45 7.93
C THR A 101 0.43 -0.19 8.70
N GLY A 102 0.80 0.98 8.19
CA GLY A 102 0.43 2.26 8.78
C GLY A 102 0.98 3.43 7.98
N ALA A 103 0.12 4.39 7.64
CA ALA A 103 0.53 5.59 6.91
C ALA A 103 1.33 6.56 7.78
N PHE A 104 1.14 6.50 9.10
CA PHE A 104 1.76 7.41 10.06
C PHE A 104 2.45 6.64 11.17
N LYS A 105 3.55 7.21 11.70
CA LYS A 105 4.34 6.64 12.80
C LYS A 105 3.50 6.19 14.00
N ASN A 106 2.46 6.96 14.33
CA ASN A 106 1.59 6.71 15.49
C ASN A 106 0.17 6.27 15.09
N SER A 107 0.00 5.72 13.87
CA SER A 107 -1.26 5.13 13.41
C SER A 107 -0.94 3.95 12.50
N ALA A 108 -0.74 2.80 13.14
CA ALA A 108 -0.39 1.55 12.50
C ALA A 108 -1.25 0.39 13.03
N LEU A 109 -1.19 -0.73 12.32
CA LEU A 109 -1.86 -1.99 12.59
C LEU A 109 -0.83 -3.11 12.47
N VAL A 110 -0.88 -4.06 13.41
CA VAL A 110 -0.21 -5.36 13.33
C VAL A 110 -1.30 -6.44 13.40
N ALA A 111 -1.28 -7.39 12.49
CA ALA A 111 -2.24 -8.48 12.46
C ALA A 111 -1.55 -9.84 12.32
N VAL A 112 -2.09 -10.85 13.01
CA VAL A 112 -1.57 -12.23 13.00
C VAL A 112 -2.71 -13.25 12.83
N SER A 113 -2.39 -14.42 12.24
CA SER A 113 -3.28 -15.58 12.09
C SER A 113 -2.74 -16.82 12.78
#